data_AF-A0A8S3IHU4-F1
#
_entry.id   AF-A0A8S3IHU4-F1
#
_cell.length_a   1.000
_cell.length_b   1.000
_cell.length_c   1.000
_cell.angle_alpha   90.00
_cell.angle_beta   90.00
_cell.angle_gamma   90.00
#
_symmetry.space_group_name_H-M   'P 1'
#
loop_
_entity.id
_entity.type
_entity.pdbx_description
1 polymer ?
#
loop_
_entity_poly.entity_id
_entity_poly.type
_entity_poly.pdbx_seq_one_letter_code
_entity_poly.pdbx_strand_id
1 'polypeptide(L)'
;ISEKEYKLDTKESAILREFQANYSPDQSIWWYTRESFLYRQLNKALRTQNIDALFAFRFFIRDIHEQLEHHRCSSPIHIYRGQLMSTVELERLKNSAGQLISMNSFLSTTNDRLSALEFLYSSAKSDGLERVLFEIDADPQLADVKPFVNITSLSYFPSESEVLLMLGSILRLVGIDHDDHGVSIIRSTLCSNSDQDLQRVFEYMKVEYGDQEINAQSFGIVLGQMGNLDGAGKYFRRLLKEMPPNHVDIAGCYHNLGDILDKKGDYESSLESYQKSLEIMLQTRQPNDPEIGTSLNSI
;
A
#
# COMPACT_ATOMS: atom_id res chain seq x y z
N ILE A 1 -15.79 -8.41 -1.36
CA ILE A 1 -16.83 -7.42 -0.97
C ILE A 1 -18.16 -8.02 -1.39
N SER A 2 -19.10 -8.25 -0.46
CA SER A 2 -20.34 -8.98 -0.77
C SER A 2 -21.46 -8.01 -1.15
N GLU A 3 -22.30 -8.37 -2.13
CA GLU A 3 -23.48 -7.59 -2.54
C GLU A 3 -24.39 -7.15 -1.40
N LYS A 4 -24.33 -7.83 -0.22
CA LYS A 4 -25.14 -7.50 0.95
C LYS A 4 -24.86 -6.11 1.52
N GLU A 5 -23.66 -5.55 1.34
CA GLU A 5 -23.32 -4.21 1.84
C GLU A 5 -23.92 -3.09 0.99
N TYR A 6 -24.21 -3.33 -0.29
CA TYR A 6 -24.62 -2.29 -1.25
C TYR A 6 -26.11 -2.30 -1.60
N LYS A 7 -26.90 -3.22 -1.03
CA LYS A 7 -28.33 -3.36 -1.33
C LYS A 7 -29.19 -2.11 -1.05
N LEU A 8 -28.66 -1.10 -0.37
CA LEU A 8 -29.36 0.14 -0.04
C LEU A 8 -29.07 1.31 -1.00
N ASP A 9 -28.03 1.21 -1.84
CA ASP A 9 -27.68 2.25 -2.83
C ASP A 9 -27.77 1.68 -4.26
N THR A 10 -28.73 2.19 -5.03
CA THR A 10 -29.00 1.77 -6.41
C THR A 10 -27.89 2.17 -7.38
N LYS A 11 -27.17 3.28 -7.12
CA LYS A 11 -26.06 3.73 -7.96
C LYS A 11 -24.82 2.89 -7.72
N GLU A 12 -24.44 2.68 -6.47
CA GLU A 12 -23.27 1.85 -6.13
C GLU A 12 -23.46 0.40 -6.55
N SER A 13 -24.68 -0.14 -6.43
CA SER A 13 -25.01 -1.47 -6.95
C SER A 13 -24.83 -1.58 -8.47
N ALA A 14 -25.15 -0.54 -9.24
CA ALA A 14 -24.93 -0.53 -10.68
C ALA A 14 -23.44 -0.49 -11.04
N ILE A 15 -22.67 0.37 -10.36
CA ILE A 15 -21.21 0.47 -10.52
C ILE A 15 -20.53 -0.88 -10.18
N LEU A 16 -20.99 -1.57 -9.14
CA LEU A 16 -20.47 -2.88 -8.77
C LEU A 16 -20.69 -3.93 -9.88
N ARG A 17 -21.88 -3.95 -10.49
CA ARG A 17 -22.17 -4.87 -11.62
C ARG A 17 -21.33 -4.51 -12.85
N GLU A 18 -21.18 -3.22 -13.13
CA GLU A 18 -20.32 -2.73 -14.22
C GLU A 18 -18.86 -3.15 -14.00
N PHE A 19 -18.35 -2.98 -12.79
CA PHE A 19 -17.00 -3.42 -12.43
C PHE A 19 -16.84 -4.94 -12.62
N GLN A 20 -17.80 -5.74 -12.14
CA GLN A 20 -17.75 -7.19 -12.30
C GLN A 20 -17.78 -7.65 -13.76
N ALA A 21 -18.47 -6.91 -14.64
CA ALA A 21 -18.57 -7.26 -16.05
C ALA A 21 -17.39 -6.75 -16.90
N ASN A 22 -16.85 -5.58 -16.58
CA ASN A 22 -15.98 -4.83 -17.48
C ASN A 22 -14.58 -4.53 -16.93
N TYR A 23 -14.27 -4.93 -15.70
CA TYR A 23 -12.95 -4.66 -15.12
C TYR A 23 -11.83 -5.36 -15.91
N SER A 24 -10.79 -4.60 -16.24
CA SER A 24 -9.51 -5.11 -16.73
C SER A 24 -8.35 -4.41 -15.98
N PRO A 25 -7.19 -5.09 -15.82
CA PRO A 25 -6.02 -4.48 -15.19
C PRO A 25 -5.57 -3.17 -15.85
N ASP A 26 -5.69 -3.09 -17.19
CA ASP A 26 -5.38 -1.91 -18.00
C ASP A 26 -6.36 -0.74 -17.83
N GLN A 27 -7.36 -0.84 -16.96
CA GLN A 27 -8.29 0.24 -16.63
C GLN A 27 -8.30 0.54 -15.12
N SER A 28 -7.33 0.01 -14.37
CA SER A 28 -7.30 0.12 -12.91
C SER A 28 -7.23 1.57 -12.41
N ILE A 29 -6.41 2.44 -13.01
CA ILE A 29 -6.33 3.87 -12.67
C ILE A 29 -7.63 4.62 -13.02
N TRP A 30 -8.26 4.30 -14.15
CA TRP A 30 -9.56 4.87 -14.52
C TRP A 30 -10.63 4.53 -13.47
N TRP A 31 -10.67 3.27 -13.05
CA TRP A 31 -11.56 2.80 -11.99
C TRP A 31 -11.25 3.42 -10.62
N TYR A 32 -9.97 3.68 -10.34
CA TYR A 32 -9.51 4.32 -9.11
C TYR A 32 -9.89 5.80 -9.03
N THR A 33 -9.81 6.53 -10.14
CA THR A 33 -10.10 7.98 -10.21
C THR A 33 -11.58 8.29 -10.37
N ARG A 34 -12.37 7.35 -10.90
CA ARG A 34 -13.82 7.46 -11.00
C ARG A 34 -14.46 7.52 -9.61
N GLU A 35 -15.44 8.41 -9.44
CA GLU A 35 -16.30 8.45 -8.25
C GLU A 35 -17.02 7.11 -8.07
N SER A 36 -16.45 6.26 -7.22
CA SER A 36 -16.88 4.88 -7.04
C SER A 36 -16.59 4.36 -5.63
N PHE A 37 -17.05 3.14 -5.34
CA PHE A 37 -16.71 2.47 -4.09
C PHE A 37 -15.22 2.12 -4.01
N LEU A 38 -14.53 1.94 -5.14
CA LEU A 38 -13.13 1.50 -5.16
C LEU A 38 -12.23 2.53 -4.48
N TYR A 39 -12.26 3.79 -4.93
CA TYR A 39 -11.50 4.88 -4.36
C TYR A 39 -11.74 5.01 -2.85
N ARG A 40 -13.00 5.13 -2.44
CA ARG A 40 -13.36 5.40 -1.04
C ARG A 40 -13.01 4.24 -0.13
N GLN A 41 -13.33 3.02 -0.53
CA GLN A 41 -13.11 1.83 0.30
C GLN A 41 -11.62 1.47 0.38
N LEU A 42 -10.88 1.61 -0.72
CA LEU A 42 -9.43 1.40 -0.72
C LEU A 42 -8.72 2.45 0.14
N ASN A 43 -8.99 3.74 -0.05
CA ASN A 43 -8.35 4.78 0.75
C ASN A 43 -8.77 4.75 2.22
N LYS A 44 -10.01 4.33 2.52
CA LYS A 44 -10.42 4.04 3.90
C LYS A 44 -9.62 2.87 4.47
N ALA A 45 -9.49 1.77 3.74
CA ALA A 45 -8.75 0.59 4.18
C ALA A 45 -7.27 0.91 4.45
N LEU A 46 -6.64 1.70 3.60
CA LEU A 46 -5.27 2.18 3.77
C LEU A 46 -5.13 3.04 5.03
N ARG A 47 -6.04 4.01 5.23
CA ARG A 47 -6.02 4.91 6.39
C ARG A 47 -6.26 4.19 7.73
N THR A 48 -7.16 3.20 7.74
CA THR A 48 -7.49 2.44 8.96
C THR A 48 -6.68 1.16 9.09
N GLN A 49 -5.70 0.92 8.20
CA GLN A 49 -4.91 -0.32 8.12
C GLN A 49 -5.78 -1.59 8.19
N ASN A 50 -6.92 -1.57 7.50
CA ASN A 50 -7.86 -2.69 7.51
C ASN A 50 -7.30 -3.82 6.63
N ILE A 51 -6.67 -4.79 7.28
CA ILE A 51 -6.00 -5.93 6.66
C ILE A 51 -6.94 -6.74 5.74
N ASP A 52 -8.18 -6.97 6.17
CA ASP A 52 -9.14 -7.76 5.39
C ASP A 52 -9.51 -7.08 4.07
N ALA A 53 -9.73 -5.76 4.15
CA ALA A 53 -10.02 -4.95 2.99
C ALA A 53 -8.79 -4.82 2.08
N LEU A 54 -7.59 -4.58 2.64
CA LEU A 54 -6.35 -4.50 1.88
C LEU A 54 -6.05 -5.83 1.16
N PHE A 55 -6.26 -6.98 1.82
CA PHE A 55 -6.14 -8.27 1.18
C PHE A 55 -7.17 -8.45 0.04
N ALA A 56 -8.40 -8.00 0.24
CA ALA A 56 -9.42 -8.06 -0.81
C ALA A 56 -9.10 -7.14 -1.99
N PHE A 57 -8.48 -5.98 -1.74
CA PHE A 57 -8.07 -5.03 -2.76
C PHE A 57 -6.67 -5.28 -3.33
N ARG A 58 -5.92 -6.28 -2.85
CA ARG A 58 -4.52 -6.50 -3.26
C ARG A 58 -4.34 -6.67 -4.77
N PHE A 59 -5.30 -7.32 -5.43
CA PHE A 59 -5.29 -7.46 -6.89
C PHE A 59 -5.36 -6.08 -7.56
N PHE A 60 -6.27 -5.22 -7.07
CA PHE A 60 -6.47 -3.88 -7.60
C PHE A 60 -5.28 -2.96 -7.30
N ILE A 61 -4.67 -3.07 -6.11
CA ILE A 61 -3.43 -2.36 -5.76
C ILE A 61 -2.28 -2.78 -6.69
N ARG A 62 -2.14 -4.08 -6.96
CA ARG A 62 -1.15 -4.62 -7.90
C ARG A 62 -1.40 -4.11 -9.31
N ASP A 63 -2.64 -4.18 -9.79
CA ASP A 63 -2.98 -3.76 -11.14
C ASP A 63 -2.73 -2.23 -11.33
N ILE A 64 -3.02 -1.40 -10.31
CA ILE A 64 -2.62 0.03 -10.32
C ILE A 64 -1.10 0.17 -10.35
N HIS A 65 -0.38 -0.59 -9.52
CA HIS A 65 1.08 -0.56 -9.50
C HIS A 65 1.66 -0.88 -10.88
N GLU A 66 1.23 -1.99 -11.48
CA GLU A 66 1.65 -2.41 -12.82
C GLU A 66 1.33 -1.31 -13.84
N GLN A 67 0.13 -0.73 -13.80
CA GLN A 67 -0.23 0.33 -14.73
C GLN A 67 0.64 1.59 -14.56
N LEU A 68 0.99 1.95 -13.32
CA LEU A 68 1.92 3.05 -13.03
C LEU A 68 3.34 2.74 -13.52
N GLU A 69 3.82 1.49 -13.37
CA GLU A 69 5.12 1.05 -13.87
C GLU A 69 5.23 1.17 -15.40
N HIS A 70 4.17 0.80 -16.13
CA HIS A 70 4.15 0.87 -17.60
C HIS A 70 4.12 2.30 -18.15
N HIS A 71 3.66 3.28 -17.36
CA HIS A 71 3.46 4.67 -17.79
C HIS A 71 4.33 5.67 -17.03
N ARG A 72 5.47 5.21 -16.47
CA ARG A 72 6.38 6.06 -15.70
C ARG A 72 6.72 7.38 -16.42
N CYS A 73 6.80 8.46 -15.65
CA CYS A 73 7.33 9.72 -16.13
C CYS A 73 8.77 9.54 -16.65
N SER A 74 9.12 10.22 -17.74
CA SER A 74 10.45 10.12 -18.37
C SER A 74 11.45 11.16 -17.89
N SER A 75 10.96 12.26 -17.31
CA SER A 75 11.75 13.38 -16.82
C SER A 75 11.36 13.76 -15.39
N PRO A 76 12.25 14.42 -14.63
CA PRO A 76 11.89 15.03 -13.36
C PRO A 76 10.69 15.97 -13.50
N ILE A 77 9.84 15.98 -12.48
CA ILE A 77 8.65 16.83 -12.42
C ILE A 77 8.53 17.50 -11.04
N HIS A 78 7.93 18.69 -11.05
CA HIS A 78 7.50 19.39 -9.85
C HIS A 78 5.98 19.26 -9.74
N ILE A 79 5.50 18.75 -8.59
CA ILE A 79 4.08 18.47 -8.35
C ILE A 79 3.61 19.11 -7.06
N TYR A 80 2.31 19.38 -7.02
CA TYR A 80 1.66 20.17 -6.00
C TYR A 80 0.46 19.43 -5.40
N ARG A 81 0.26 19.60 -4.10
CA ARG A 81 -0.94 19.12 -3.42
C ARG A 81 -1.37 20.10 -2.34
N GLY A 82 -2.55 20.68 -2.51
CA GLY A 82 -3.22 21.48 -1.49
C GLY A 82 -4.02 20.61 -0.53
N GLN A 83 -3.86 20.81 0.77
CA GLN A 83 -4.77 20.23 1.77
C GLN A 83 -4.85 21.06 3.05
N LEU A 84 -5.90 20.82 3.84
CA LEU A 84 -5.98 21.28 5.22
C LEU A 84 -5.22 20.30 6.12
N MET A 85 -4.51 20.84 7.11
CA MET A 85 -3.75 20.06 8.09
C MET A 85 -3.99 20.63 9.49
N SER A 86 -3.99 19.78 10.52
CA SER A 86 -4.12 20.29 11.89
C SER A 86 -2.91 21.13 12.28
N THR A 87 -3.13 22.21 13.04
CA THR A 87 -2.01 23.05 13.54
C THR A 87 -0.99 22.22 14.31
N VAL A 88 -1.44 21.23 15.09
CA VAL A 88 -0.56 20.32 15.85
C VAL A 88 0.34 19.49 14.93
N GLU A 89 -0.21 18.95 13.84
CA GLU A 89 0.54 18.16 12.87
C GLU A 89 1.53 19.03 12.08
N LEU A 90 1.12 20.24 11.69
CA LEU A 90 1.99 21.20 11.02
C LEU A 90 3.18 21.60 11.91
N GLU A 91 2.94 21.89 13.19
CA GLU A 91 4.02 22.21 14.15
C GLU A 91 4.98 21.02 14.37
N ARG A 92 4.48 19.77 14.34
CA ARG A 92 5.35 18.59 14.35
C ARG A 92 6.23 18.56 13.11
N LEU A 93 5.66 18.76 11.92
CA LEU A 93 6.42 18.78 10.68
C LEU A 93 7.47 19.90 10.64
N LYS A 94 7.18 21.09 11.17
CA LYS A 94 8.15 22.20 11.25
C LYS A 94 9.42 21.82 12.01
N ASN A 95 9.30 20.94 13.01
CA ASN A 95 10.44 20.45 13.80
C ASN A 95 11.13 19.20 13.21
N SER A 96 10.66 18.73 12.05
CA SER A 96 11.11 17.49 11.40
C SER A 96 11.85 17.75 10.09
N ALA A 97 12.37 18.96 9.86
CA ALA A 97 13.15 19.26 8.66
C ALA A 97 14.32 18.25 8.50
N GLY A 98 14.48 17.75 7.27
CA GLY A 98 15.42 16.68 6.94
C GLY A 98 14.92 15.26 7.23
N GLN A 99 13.78 15.05 7.91
CA GLN A 99 13.26 13.71 8.20
C GLN A 99 12.43 13.13 7.03
N LEU A 100 12.17 11.82 7.11
CA LEU A 100 11.35 11.09 6.15
C LEU A 100 9.86 11.15 6.52
N ILE A 101 9.00 11.30 5.52
CA ILE A 101 7.55 11.26 5.60
C ILE A 101 7.06 10.09 4.73
N SER A 102 6.40 9.11 5.34
CA SER A 102 5.78 8.00 4.60
C SER A 102 4.33 8.32 4.25
N MET A 103 3.97 8.17 2.98
CA MET A 103 2.59 8.28 2.52
C MET A 103 1.91 6.91 2.49
N ASN A 104 1.02 6.66 3.45
CA ASN A 104 0.34 5.37 3.62
C ASN A 104 -0.84 5.15 2.67
N SER A 105 -1.07 6.07 1.74
CA SER A 105 -2.13 6.03 0.73
C SER A 105 -1.56 6.52 -0.60
N PHE A 106 -2.27 6.28 -1.70
CA PHE A 106 -1.91 6.88 -2.98
C PHE A 106 -1.97 8.40 -2.86
N LEU A 107 -0.92 9.08 -3.27
CA LEU A 107 -0.86 10.54 -3.21
C LEU A 107 -1.29 11.10 -4.56
N SER A 108 -2.50 11.65 -4.59
CA SER A 108 -3.01 12.43 -5.71
C SER A 108 -2.43 13.85 -5.65
N THR A 109 -1.81 14.28 -6.74
CA THR A 109 -1.14 15.58 -6.88
C THR A 109 -1.44 16.14 -8.28
N THR A 110 -1.00 17.36 -8.57
CA THR A 110 -1.11 17.95 -9.91
C THR A 110 0.20 18.62 -10.29
N ASN A 111 0.53 18.68 -11.57
CA ASN A 111 1.67 19.46 -12.06
C ASN A 111 1.35 20.95 -12.24
N ASP A 112 0.09 21.36 -12.00
CA ASP A 112 -0.34 22.75 -12.01
C ASP A 112 -0.52 23.30 -10.59
N ARG A 113 0.35 24.25 -10.22
CA ARG A 113 0.30 24.91 -8.92
C ARG A 113 -1.02 25.66 -8.69
N LEU A 114 -1.61 26.23 -9.73
CA LEU A 114 -2.87 26.99 -9.61
C LEU A 114 -4.03 26.04 -9.28
N SER A 115 -4.14 24.91 -9.97
CA SER A 115 -5.11 23.85 -9.66
C SER A 115 -5.01 23.38 -8.21
N ALA A 116 -3.80 23.16 -7.68
CA ALA A 116 -3.61 22.76 -6.29
C ALA A 116 -4.07 23.83 -5.29
N LEU A 117 -3.83 25.11 -5.59
CA LEU A 117 -4.29 26.24 -4.78
C LEU A 117 -5.81 26.42 -4.86
N GLU A 118 -6.42 26.30 -6.03
CA GLU A 118 -7.87 26.37 -6.20
C GLU A 118 -8.57 25.29 -5.36
N PHE A 119 -8.06 24.06 -5.42
CA PHE A 119 -8.53 22.96 -4.56
C PHE A 119 -8.37 23.31 -3.07
N LEU A 120 -7.20 23.82 -2.66
CA LEU A 120 -6.95 24.25 -1.29
C LEU A 120 -7.96 25.32 -0.85
N TYR A 121 -8.18 26.36 -1.66
CA TYR A 121 -9.07 27.50 -1.36
C TYR A 121 -10.55 27.15 -1.38
N SER A 122 -10.96 26.15 -2.16
CA SER A 122 -12.34 25.63 -2.14
C SER A 122 -12.73 24.97 -0.81
N SER A 123 -11.76 24.48 -0.04
CA SER A 123 -11.99 23.86 1.27
C SER A 123 -12.24 24.93 2.34
N ALA A 124 -13.33 24.79 3.09
CA ALA A 124 -13.66 25.68 4.20
C ALA A 124 -12.66 25.51 5.36
N LYS A 125 -12.02 26.61 5.78
CA LYS A 125 -11.12 26.61 6.95
C LYS A 125 -11.96 26.52 8.23
N SER A 126 -11.75 25.49 9.03
CA SER A 126 -12.28 25.39 10.39
C SER A 126 -11.21 25.76 11.42
N ASP A 127 -11.62 26.07 12.65
CA ASP A 127 -10.68 26.29 13.75
C ASP A 127 -9.75 25.08 13.94
N GLY A 128 -8.46 25.36 14.15
CA GLY A 128 -7.42 24.35 14.36
C GLY A 128 -6.88 23.67 13.09
N LEU A 129 -7.33 24.10 11.90
CA LEU A 129 -6.77 23.67 10.62
C LEU A 129 -6.03 24.81 9.93
N GLU A 130 -4.90 24.48 9.32
CA GLU A 130 -4.08 25.38 8.50
C GLU A 130 -4.09 24.94 7.03
N ARG A 131 -3.95 25.95 6.16
CA ARG A 131 -3.82 25.74 4.72
C ARG A 131 -2.38 25.35 4.41
N VAL A 132 -2.21 24.18 3.81
CA VAL A 132 -0.89 23.62 3.48
C VAL A 132 -0.81 23.31 2.00
N LEU A 133 0.28 23.73 1.36
CA LEU A 133 0.64 23.35 0.01
C LEU A 133 1.92 22.51 0.06
N PHE A 134 1.83 21.25 -0.37
CA PHE A 134 3.01 20.45 -0.64
C PHE A 134 3.57 20.81 -2.01
N GLU A 135 4.87 21.10 -2.07
CA GLU A 135 5.68 21.19 -3.27
C GLU A 135 6.65 20.00 -3.25
N ILE A 136 6.53 19.11 -4.23
CA ILE A 136 7.25 17.84 -4.25
C ILE A 136 8.07 17.75 -5.53
N ASP A 137 9.37 17.53 -5.37
CA ASP A 137 10.28 17.24 -6.48
C ASP A 137 10.35 15.72 -6.66
N ALA A 138 9.96 15.24 -7.84
CA ALA A 138 9.94 13.82 -8.15
C ALA A 138 10.80 13.53 -9.38
N ASP A 139 11.87 12.77 -9.19
CA ASP A 139 12.77 12.34 -10.25
C ASP A 139 12.57 10.83 -10.53
N PRO A 140 12.08 10.46 -11.74
CA PRO A 140 11.80 9.08 -12.07
C PRO A 140 13.08 8.27 -12.36
N GLN A 141 14.24 8.94 -12.51
CA GLN A 141 15.53 8.32 -12.82
C GLN A 141 16.24 7.78 -11.57
N LEU A 142 15.74 8.09 -10.38
CA LEU A 142 16.29 7.59 -9.13
C LEU A 142 16.07 6.07 -8.99
N ALA A 143 17.10 5.35 -8.50
CA ALA A 143 17.07 3.91 -8.36
C ALA A 143 15.98 3.44 -7.37
N ASP A 144 15.13 2.51 -7.80
CA ASP A 144 14.03 1.92 -7.02
C ASP A 144 13.03 2.93 -6.45
N VAL A 145 12.88 4.09 -7.09
CA VAL A 145 11.82 5.03 -6.73
C VAL A 145 10.45 4.40 -7.01
N LYS A 146 9.52 4.55 -6.06
CA LYS A 146 8.13 4.13 -6.25
C LYS A 146 7.54 4.85 -7.47
N PRO A 147 6.77 4.16 -8.32
CA PRO A 147 6.32 4.73 -9.57
C PRO A 147 5.34 5.87 -9.31
N PHE A 148 5.41 6.86 -10.18
CA PHE A 148 4.49 7.98 -10.25
C PHE A 148 4.26 8.35 -11.71
N VAL A 149 3.04 8.77 -12.03
CA VAL A 149 2.59 8.94 -13.41
C VAL A 149 1.68 10.15 -13.52
N ASN A 150 1.85 10.93 -14.60
CA ASN A 150 0.81 11.85 -15.04
C ASN A 150 -0.32 11.02 -15.65
N ILE A 151 -1.42 10.90 -14.92
CA ILE A 151 -2.55 10.04 -15.25
C ILE A 151 -3.64 10.77 -16.03
N THR A 152 -3.37 11.95 -16.60
CA THR A 152 -4.35 12.72 -17.39
C THR A 152 -5.01 11.89 -18.49
N SER A 153 -4.25 11.02 -19.17
CA SER A 153 -4.77 10.14 -20.24
C SER A 153 -5.45 8.86 -19.73
N LEU A 154 -5.29 8.54 -18.44
CA LEU A 154 -5.78 7.30 -17.81
C LEU A 154 -6.94 7.57 -16.83
N SER A 155 -7.06 8.81 -16.34
CA SER A 155 -8.01 9.22 -15.32
C SER A 155 -9.43 9.35 -15.88
N TYR A 156 -10.42 9.13 -15.01
CA TYR A 156 -11.81 9.49 -15.27
C TYR A 156 -12.01 11.00 -15.41
N PHE A 157 -11.14 11.81 -14.81
CA PHE A 157 -11.17 13.28 -14.87
C PHE A 157 -9.89 13.86 -15.50
N PRO A 158 -9.72 13.78 -16.84
CA PRO A 158 -8.51 14.28 -17.53
C PRO A 158 -8.20 15.76 -17.29
N SER A 159 -9.21 16.58 -16.95
CA SER A 159 -9.04 18.02 -16.72
C SER A 159 -8.23 18.37 -15.48
N GLU A 160 -8.06 17.44 -14.53
CA GLU A 160 -7.39 17.71 -13.25
C GLU A 160 -5.85 17.72 -13.37
N SER A 161 -5.29 17.34 -14.53
CA SER A 161 -3.85 17.22 -14.76
C SER A 161 -3.16 16.40 -13.65
N GLU A 162 -3.82 15.34 -13.21
CA GLU A 162 -3.46 14.60 -12.02
C GLU A 162 -2.15 13.83 -12.23
N VAL A 163 -1.26 13.92 -11.24
CA VAL A 163 -0.09 13.06 -11.09
C VAL A 163 -0.31 12.17 -9.86
N LEU A 164 -0.34 10.86 -10.07
CA LEU A 164 -0.59 9.87 -9.03
C LEU A 164 0.72 9.22 -8.59
N LEU A 165 1.00 9.25 -7.29
CA LEU A 165 2.12 8.54 -6.68
C LEU A 165 1.62 7.25 -6.04
N MET A 166 2.38 6.17 -6.23
CA MET A 166 2.09 4.88 -5.63
C MET A 166 2.08 4.97 -4.09
N LEU A 167 1.18 4.21 -3.45
CA LEU A 167 1.17 4.09 -1.99
C LEU A 167 2.53 3.60 -1.47
N GLY A 168 2.92 4.05 -0.28
CA GLY A 168 4.24 3.77 0.28
C GLY A 168 5.37 4.59 -0.33
N SER A 169 5.03 5.63 -1.12
CA SER A 169 6.01 6.67 -1.50
C SER A 169 6.51 7.38 -0.25
N ILE A 170 7.82 7.54 -0.16
CA ILE A 170 8.49 8.19 0.97
C ILE A 170 9.04 9.52 0.45
N LEU A 171 8.79 10.59 1.20
CA LEU A 171 9.28 11.93 0.89
C LEU A 171 10.30 12.35 1.94
N ARG A 172 11.35 13.06 1.53
CA ARG A 172 12.22 13.78 2.47
C ARG A 172 11.70 15.20 2.63
N LEU A 173 11.45 15.60 3.86
CA LEU A 173 11.07 16.98 4.17
C LEU A 173 12.30 17.87 4.03
N VAL A 174 12.28 18.78 3.05
CA VAL A 174 13.38 19.74 2.83
C VAL A 174 13.23 20.93 3.78
N GLY A 175 12.02 21.47 3.87
CA GLY A 175 11.74 22.63 4.71
C GLY A 175 10.28 23.05 4.64
N ILE A 176 9.90 23.96 5.52
CA ILE A 176 8.56 24.54 5.57
C ILE A 176 8.68 26.06 5.62
N ASP A 177 8.06 26.69 4.64
CA ASP A 177 7.99 28.15 4.48
C ASP A 177 6.52 28.61 4.59
N HIS A 178 6.30 29.92 4.55
CA HIS A 178 4.96 30.50 4.48
C HIS A 178 4.91 31.52 3.33
N ASP A 179 3.80 31.56 2.61
CA ASP A 179 3.55 32.61 1.63
C ASP A 179 2.87 33.84 2.26
N ASP A 180 2.79 34.91 1.49
CA ASP A 180 2.18 36.18 1.90
C ASP A 180 0.66 36.06 2.17
N HIS A 181 0.05 34.93 1.80
CA HIS A 181 -1.37 34.65 1.97
C HIS A 181 -1.66 33.71 3.16
N GLY A 182 -0.64 33.37 3.95
CA GLY A 182 -0.78 32.51 5.13
C GLY A 182 -0.91 31.02 4.81
N VAL A 183 -0.52 30.59 3.61
CA VAL A 183 -0.37 29.17 3.26
C VAL A 183 1.01 28.71 3.69
N SER A 184 1.06 27.61 4.44
CA SER A 184 2.33 26.94 4.75
C SER A 184 2.76 26.09 3.57
N ILE A 185 3.94 26.36 3.03
CA ILE A 185 4.53 25.64 1.89
C ILE A 185 5.48 24.59 2.43
N ILE A 186 5.15 23.32 2.21
CA ILE A 186 5.97 22.17 2.60
C ILE A 186 6.76 21.72 1.37
N ARG A 187 8.07 21.93 1.39
CA ARG A 187 8.96 21.48 0.32
C ARG A 187 9.51 20.10 0.63
N SER A 188 9.42 19.20 -0.33
CA SER A 188 9.87 17.82 -0.16
C SER A 188 10.39 17.22 -1.46
N THR A 189 11.17 16.16 -1.35
CA THR A 189 11.69 15.40 -2.50
C THR A 189 11.29 13.94 -2.37
N LEU A 190 10.85 13.32 -3.45
CA LEU A 190 10.57 11.88 -3.48
C LEU A 190 11.86 11.09 -3.26
N CYS A 191 11.86 10.22 -2.25
CA CYS A 191 13.01 9.40 -1.91
C CYS A 191 13.07 8.14 -2.76
N SER A 192 14.29 7.66 -2.92
CA SER A 192 14.64 6.41 -3.57
C SER A 192 15.53 5.58 -2.65
N ASN A 193 15.85 4.35 -3.04
CA ASN A 193 16.71 3.49 -2.24
C ASN A 193 18.16 3.99 -2.13
N SER A 194 18.56 5.06 -2.83
CA SER A 194 19.87 5.71 -2.63
C SER A 194 19.92 6.63 -1.41
N ASP A 195 18.78 6.91 -0.79
CA ASP A 195 18.71 7.72 0.42
C ASP A 195 19.28 6.97 1.63
N GLN A 196 20.29 7.55 2.30
CA GLN A 196 21.03 6.87 3.37
C GLN A 196 20.18 6.56 4.60
N ASP A 197 19.26 7.44 4.99
CA ASP A 197 18.42 7.17 6.17
C ASP A 197 17.39 6.09 5.83
N LEU A 198 16.86 6.13 4.59
CA LEU A 198 15.96 5.09 4.11
C LEU A 198 16.66 3.73 4.01
N GLN A 199 17.92 3.69 3.54
CA GLN A 199 18.74 2.49 3.55
C GLN A 199 18.91 1.93 4.96
N ARG A 200 19.25 2.77 5.95
CA ARG A 200 19.37 2.31 7.35
C ARG A 200 18.06 1.74 7.89
N VAL A 201 16.92 2.33 7.52
CA VAL A 201 15.60 1.79 7.89
C VAL A 201 15.38 0.42 7.25
N PHE A 202 15.68 0.27 5.96
CA PHE A 202 15.56 -1.02 5.27
C PHE A 202 16.53 -2.07 5.81
N GLU A 203 17.78 -1.70 6.10
CA GLU A 203 18.78 -2.58 6.70
C GLU A 203 18.33 -3.05 8.09
N TYR A 204 17.84 -2.14 8.93
CA TYR A 204 17.26 -2.50 10.22
C TYR A 204 16.10 -3.48 10.06
N MET A 205 15.17 -3.20 9.13
CA MET A 205 14.06 -4.13 8.86
C MET A 205 14.55 -5.49 8.34
N LYS A 206 15.59 -5.53 7.51
CA LYS A 206 16.19 -6.79 7.06
C LYS A 206 16.85 -7.57 8.20
N VAL A 207 17.50 -6.89 9.13
CA VAL A 207 18.11 -7.52 10.31
C VAL A 207 17.04 -8.07 11.25
N GLU A 208 15.99 -7.29 11.53
CA GLU A 208 14.91 -7.69 12.43
C GLU A 208 14.01 -8.77 11.85
N TYR A 209 13.71 -8.71 10.55
CA TYR A 209 12.68 -9.54 9.91
C TYR A 209 13.23 -10.55 8.89
N GLY A 210 14.54 -10.55 8.63
CA GLY A 210 15.24 -11.48 7.75
C GLY A 210 15.31 -11.04 6.27
N ASP A 211 16.23 -11.63 5.51
CA ASP A 211 16.39 -11.44 4.06
C ASP A 211 15.41 -12.33 3.26
N GLN A 212 14.20 -12.56 3.80
CA GLN A 212 13.20 -13.35 3.10
C GLN A 212 12.74 -12.58 1.87
N GLU A 213 12.69 -13.27 0.73
CA GLU A 213 12.09 -12.76 -0.49
C GLU A 213 10.70 -12.20 -0.16
N ILE A 214 10.44 -10.94 -0.52
CA ILE A 214 9.13 -10.31 -0.28
C ILE A 214 8.12 -11.03 -1.18
N ASN A 215 7.42 -11.99 -0.61
CA ASN A 215 6.43 -12.81 -1.27
C ASN A 215 5.07 -12.63 -0.57
N ALA A 216 4.04 -13.35 -1.05
CA ALA A 216 2.72 -13.25 -0.44
C ALA A 216 2.73 -13.66 1.05
N GLN A 217 3.62 -14.55 1.48
CA GLN A 217 3.68 -14.98 2.87
C GLN A 217 4.27 -13.91 3.79
N SER A 218 5.19 -13.07 3.30
CA SER A 218 5.89 -12.06 4.11
C SER A 218 4.93 -11.15 4.86
N PHE A 219 3.80 -10.76 4.25
CA PHE A 219 2.81 -9.94 4.94
C PHE A 219 2.15 -10.67 6.12
N GLY A 220 1.82 -11.96 5.97
CA GLY A 220 1.29 -12.76 7.07
C GLY A 220 2.30 -12.97 8.20
N ILE A 221 3.57 -13.14 7.86
CA ILE A 221 4.68 -13.27 8.83
C ILE A 221 4.83 -11.99 9.65
N VAL A 222 4.92 -10.84 8.97
CA VAL A 222 5.07 -9.52 9.61
C VAL A 222 3.86 -9.23 10.50
N LEU A 223 2.63 -9.56 10.09
CA LEU A 223 1.45 -9.46 10.96
C LEU A 223 1.61 -10.26 12.25
N GLY A 224 2.11 -11.50 12.16
CA GLY A 224 2.34 -12.34 13.32
C GLY A 224 3.42 -11.78 14.24
N GLN A 225 4.52 -11.26 13.68
CA GLN A 225 5.60 -10.63 14.43
C GLN A 225 5.18 -9.34 15.12
N MET A 226 4.26 -8.56 14.52
CA MET A 226 3.63 -7.41 15.15
C MET A 226 2.61 -7.79 16.26
N GLY A 227 2.48 -9.08 16.57
CA GLY A 227 1.54 -9.59 17.58
C GLY A 227 0.10 -9.70 17.08
N ASN A 228 -0.19 -9.36 15.83
CA ASN A 228 -1.52 -9.51 15.23
C ASN A 228 -1.73 -10.94 14.71
N LEU A 229 -1.74 -11.89 15.65
CA LEU A 229 -1.87 -13.33 15.36
C LEU A 229 -3.22 -13.66 14.67
N ASP A 230 -4.30 -12.98 15.05
CA ASP A 230 -5.61 -13.17 14.42
C ASP A 230 -5.63 -12.76 12.95
N GLY A 231 -5.05 -11.59 12.65
CA GLY A 231 -4.90 -11.08 11.29
C GLY A 231 -4.02 -12.00 10.45
N ALA A 232 -2.88 -12.43 10.98
CA ALA A 232 -1.96 -13.35 10.32
C ALA A 232 -2.63 -14.70 9.98
N GLY A 233 -3.30 -15.33 10.95
CA GLY A 233 -3.94 -16.63 10.74
C GLY A 233 -5.11 -16.54 9.75
N LYS A 234 -5.86 -15.43 9.76
CA LYS A 234 -6.90 -15.17 8.76
C LYS A 234 -6.32 -14.95 7.36
N TYR A 235 -5.22 -14.22 7.27
CA TYR A 235 -4.49 -13.99 6.03
C TYR A 235 -4.03 -15.31 5.39
N PHE A 236 -3.30 -16.16 6.14
CA PHE A 236 -2.80 -17.43 5.62
C PHE A 236 -3.92 -18.38 5.19
N ARG A 237 -4.99 -18.51 5.98
CA ARG A 237 -6.16 -19.33 5.59
C ARG A 237 -6.80 -18.86 4.29
N ARG A 238 -6.86 -17.54 4.08
CA ARG A 238 -7.42 -16.99 2.84
C ARG A 238 -6.48 -17.18 1.66
N LEU A 239 -5.18 -17.01 1.87
CA LEU A 239 -4.16 -17.27 0.86
C LEU A 239 -4.20 -18.73 0.39
N LEU A 240 -4.25 -19.68 1.33
CA LEU A 240 -4.40 -21.11 1.05
C LEU A 240 -5.66 -21.46 0.25
N LYS A 241 -6.78 -20.76 0.49
CA LYS A 241 -8.03 -20.98 -0.25
C LYS A 241 -7.97 -20.47 -1.69
N GLU A 242 -7.18 -19.43 -1.95
CA GLU A 242 -7.10 -18.77 -3.26
C GLU A 242 -5.93 -19.31 -4.11
N MET A 243 -4.96 -20.01 -3.51
CA MET A 243 -3.84 -20.64 -4.22
C MET A 243 -4.26 -21.93 -4.96
N PRO A 244 -3.77 -22.17 -6.19
CA PRO A 244 -3.92 -23.46 -6.88
C PRO A 244 -3.25 -24.59 -6.08
N PRO A 245 -3.79 -25.82 -6.02
CA PRO A 245 -3.29 -26.91 -5.18
C PRO A 245 -1.79 -27.25 -5.31
N ASN A 246 -1.18 -26.96 -6.45
CA ASN A 246 0.23 -27.26 -6.74
C ASN A 246 1.13 -26.00 -6.68
N HIS A 247 0.65 -24.91 -6.09
CA HIS A 247 1.43 -23.68 -5.97
C HIS A 247 2.62 -23.89 -5.03
N VAL A 248 3.81 -23.47 -5.45
CA VAL A 248 5.09 -23.70 -4.73
C VAL A 248 5.06 -23.22 -3.27
N ASP A 249 4.35 -22.12 -3.03
CA ASP A 249 4.24 -21.50 -1.71
C ASP A 249 3.22 -22.15 -0.75
N ILE A 250 2.43 -23.16 -1.17
CA ILE A 250 1.40 -23.72 -0.30
C ILE A 250 1.99 -24.36 0.95
N ALA A 251 3.09 -25.10 0.81
CA ALA A 251 3.74 -25.74 1.96
C ALA A 251 4.19 -24.69 3.00
N GLY A 252 4.83 -23.61 2.55
CA GLY A 252 5.22 -22.50 3.42
C GLY A 252 4.03 -21.79 4.06
N CYS A 253 2.89 -21.65 3.35
CA CYS A 253 1.67 -21.07 3.94
C CYS A 253 1.11 -21.94 5.07
N TYR A 254 1.10 -23.27 4.91
CA TYR A 254 0.67 -24.19 5.97
C TYR A 254 1.62 -24.17 7.17
N HIS A 255 2.94 -24.13 6.92
CA HIS A 255 3.93 -24.02 7.99
C HIS A 255 3.75 -22.74 8.80
N ASN A 256 3.69 -21.60 8.13
CA ASN A 256 3.47 -20.31 8.79
C ASN A 256 2.11 -20.25 9.51
N LEU A 257 1.06 -20.89 8.97
CA LEU A 257 -0.21 -21.00 9.69
C LEU A 257 -0.06 -21.82 10.98
N GLY A 258 0.73 -22.91 10.95
CA GLY A 258 1.12 -23.67 12.14
C GLY A 258 1.78 -22.77 13.18
N ASP A 259 2.81 -22.02 12.80
CA ASP A 259 3.52 -21.09 13.71
C ASP A 259 2.58 -20.08 14.36
N ILE A 260 1.62 -19.55 13.60
CA ILE A 260 0.64 -18.60 14.13
C ILE A 260 -0.32 -19.29 15.11
N LEU A 261 -0.76 -20.52 14.82
CA LEU A 261 -1.66 -21.29 15.69
C LEU A 261 -0.95 -21.74 16.97
N ASP A 262 0.31 -22.16 16.88
CA ASP A 262 1.16 -22.49 18.02
C ASP A 262 1.31 -21.29 18.97
N LYS A 263 1.66 -20.12 18.42
CA LYS A 263 1.74 -18.87 19.19
C LYS A 263 0.42 -18.45 19.84
N LYS A 264 -0.72 -18.91 19.28
CA LYS A 264 -2.06 -18.71 19.87
C LYS A 264 -2.44 -19.76 20.91
N GLY A 265 -1.65 -20.83 21.07
CA GLY A 265 -1.94 -21.97 21.95
C GLY A 265 -2.92 -22.98 21.37
N ASP A 266 -3.22 -22.92 20.07
CA ASP A 266 -4.07 -23.89 19.36
C ASP A 266 -3.19 -25.00 18.77
N TYR A 267 -2.65 -25.84 19.67
CA TYR A 267 -1.64 -26.84 19.33
C TYR A 267 -2.18 -27.94 18.41
N GLU A 268 -3.46 -28.32 18.53
CA GLU A 268 -4.07 -29.32 17.65
C GLU A 268 -4.14 -28.84 16.21
N SER A 269 -4.67 -27.62 15.98
CA SER A 269 -4.75 -27.05 14.63
C SER A 269 -3.37 -26.70 14.07
N SER A 270 -2.43 -26.34 14.96
CA SER A 270 -1.02 -26.11 14.60
C SER A 270 -0.38 -27.37 14.04
N LEU A 271 -0.48 -28.48 14.79
CA LEU A 271 0.05 -29.78 14.38
C LEU A 271 -0.53 -30.25 13.04
N GLU A 272 -1.85 -30.09 12.84
CA GLU A 272 -2.50 -30.41 11.56
C GLU A 272 -1.91 -29.59 10.41
N SER A 273 -1.63 -28.30 10.65
CA SER A 273 -1.05 -27.39 9.65
C SER A 273 0.39 -27.78 9.32
N TYR A 274 1.21 -28.11 10.32
CA TYR A 274 2.58 -28.60 10.09
C TYR A 274 2.61 -29.93 9.34
N GLN A 275 1.72 -30.86 9.66
CA GLN A 275 1.61 -32.14 8.96
C GLN A 275 1.24 -31.96 7.49
N LYS A 276 0.28 -31.09 7.18
CA LYS A 276 -0.08 -30.74 5.80
C LYS A 276 1.08 -30.10 5.04
N SER A 277 1.82 -29.21 5.70
CA SER A 277 3.02 -28.63 5.11
C SER A 277 4.04 -29.71 4.74
N LEU A 278 4.36 -30.59 5.69
CA LEU A 278 5.32 -31.69 5.51
C LEU A 278 4.91 -32.65 4.39
N GLU A 279 3.63 -33.04 4.34
CA GLU A 279 3.10 -33.92 3.29
C GLU A 279 3.37 -33.33 1.89
N ILE A 280 3.12 -32.04 1.71
CA ILE A 280 3.32 -31.35 0.43
C ILE A 280 4.81 -31.23 0.10
N MET A 281 5.66 -30.93 1.08
CA MET A 281 7.11 -30.90 0.86
C MET A 281 7.66 -32.25 0.45
N LEU A 282 7.21 -33.35 1.08
CA LEU A 282 7.65 -34.70 0.72
C LEU A 282 7.22 -35.11 -0.71
N GLN A 283 6.12 -34.55 -1.22
CA GLN A 283 5.65 -34.81 -2.59
C GLN A 283 6.35 -33.95 -3.65
N THR A 284 6.83 -32.75 -3.27
CA THR A 284 7.32 -31.74 -4.22
C THR A 284 8.83 -31.55 -4.21
N ARG A 285 9.51 -31.93 -3.13
CA ARG A 285 10.94 -31.67 -2.91
C ARG A 285 11.77 -32.96 -2.87
N GLN A 286 13.08 -32.81 -3.05
CA GLN A 286 14.01 -33.94 -2.92
C GLN A 286 14.11 -34.37 -1.44
N PRO A 287 14.27 -35.67 -1.12
CA PRO A 287 14.27 -36.16 0.26
C PRO A 287 15.34 -35.55 1.20
N ASN A 288 16.40 -34.97 0.64
CA ASN A 288 17.48 -34.31 1.39
C ASN A 288 17.33 -32.78 1.45
N ASP A 289 16.16 -32.23 1.10
CA ASP A 289 15.91 -30.79 1.19
C ASP A 289 15.91 -30.33 2.67
N PRO A 290 16.75 -29.35 3.06
CA PRO A 290 16.79 -28.82 4.42
C PRO A 290 15.45 -28.34 4.97
N GLU A 291 14.53 -27.87 4.13
CA GLU A 291 13.19 -27.42 4.55
C GLU A 291 12.33 -28.56 5.12
N ILE A 292 12.57 -29.80 4.69
CA ILE A 292 11.92 -31.00 5.26
C ILE A 292 12.37 -31.17 6.72
N GLY A 293 13.64 -30.93 7.02
CA GLY A 293 14.19 -31.00 8.37
C GLY A 293 13.61 -29.94 9.31
N THR A 294 13.48 -28.70 8.84
CA THR A 294 12.83 -27.61 9.59
C THR A 294 11.38 -27.95 9.93
N SER A 295 10.67 -28.57 8.99
CA SER A 295 9.26 -28.93 9.15
C SER A 295 9.07 -30.11 10.11
N LEU A 296 9.97 -31.09 10.07
CA LEU A 296 9.99 -32.20 11.05
C LEU A 296 10.28 -31.73 12.48
N ASN A 297 11.10 -30.70 12.66
CA ASN A 297 11.37 -30.12 13.98
C ASN A 297 10.18 -29.36 14.58
N SER A 298 9.20 -28.99 13.75
CA SER A 298 8.02 -28.22 14.16
C SER A 298 6.82 -29.11 14.51
N ILE A 299 6.94 -30.42 14.32
CA ILE A 299 5.97 -31.47 14.66
C ILE A 299 6.40 -32.15 15.96
#